data_AF-A0AAJ1VKK6-F1
#
_entry.id   AF-A0AAJ1VKK6-F1
#
_cell.length_a   1.000
_cell.length_b   1.000
_cell.length_c   1.000
_cell.angle_alpha   90.00
_cell.angle_beta   90.00
_cell.angle_gamma   90.00
#
_symmetry.space_group_name_H-M   'P 1'
#
loop_
_entity.id
_entity.type
_entity.pdbx_description
1 polymer ?
#
loop_
_entity_poly.entity_id
_entity_poly.type
_entity_poly.pdbx_seq_one_letter_code
_entity_poly.pdbx_strand_id
1 'polypeptide(L)'
;MIKKAIFIILCSTLFLNAQIKDTIEHHNLSLHFNKHNDLYKVINTQNNKEFNGWGWYENEESYKIFNYYFHNRLVYRDIRDLNNKIIRREYPLKNQNKLTVHEFYENNTSLIKKKYSISFIFNDEDMLEKKNGEYCEYYKNGKIKTKGQYKDDKKTGKWTSFDENGKML
;
A
#
# COMPACT_ATOMS: atom_id res chain seq x y z
N MET A 1 -45.26 -18.00 22.53
CA MET A 1 -44.71 -19.25 21.95
C MET A 1 -43.20 -19.19 22.03
N ILE A 2 -42.66 -20.00 22.94
CA ILE A 2 -41.22 -20.23 23.16
C ILE A 2 -40.78 -21.26 22.12
N LYS A 3 -39.70 -21.01 21.36
CA LYS A 3 -38.68 -22.03 21.07
C LYS A 3 -37.31 -21.37 20.92
N LYS A 4 -36.50 -21.57 21.96
CA LYS A 4 -35.04 -21.64 21.88
C LYS A 4 -34.67 -22.77 20.90
N ALA A 5 -33.69 -22.53 20.04
CA ALA A 5 -32.85 -23.59 19.49
C ALA A 5 -31.43 -23.04 19.43
N ILE A 6 -30.64 -23.41 20.42
CA ILE A 6 -29.18 -23.36 20.39
C ILE A 6 -28.75 -24.49 19.45
N PHE A 7 -27.90 -24.18 18.47
CA PHE A 7 -27.06 -25.20 17.83
C PHE A 7 -25.63 -24.66 17.80
N ILE A 8 -24.79 -25.30 18.61
CA ILE A 8 -23.33 -25.17 18.60
C ILE A 8 -22.82 -26.30 17.71
N ILE A 9 -22.09 -25.97 16.64
CA ILE A 9 -21.07 -26.87 16.08
C ILE A 9 -19.77 -26.06 15.95
N LEU A 10 -18.72 -26.61 16.55
CA LEU A 10 -17.36 -26.12 16.58
C LEU A 10 -16.65 -26.29 15.23
N CYS A 11 -15.66 -25.40 15.07
CA CYS A 11 -14.31 -25.62 14.54
C CYS A 11 -13.95 -25.04 13.17
N SER A 12 -12.94 -24.16 13.26
CA SER A 12 -11.94 -23.78 12.25
C SER A 12 -12.42 -23.13 10.95
N THR A 13 -12.51 -21.81 10.96
CA THR A 13 -11.86 -21.00 9.93
C THR A 13 -11.22 -19.77 10.56
N LEU A 14 -9.88 -19.73 10.42
CA LEU A 14 -8.99 -18.58 10.41
C LEU A 14 -9.31 -17.38 11.33
N PHE A 15 -8.41 -17.22 12.31
CA PHE A 15 -7.93 -15.90 12.72
C PHE A 15 -7.77 -14.97 11.51
N LEU A 16 -8.61 -13.94 11.40
CA LEU A 16 -8.20 -12.56 11.12
C LEU A 16 -9.38 -11.57 11.28
N ASN A 17 -10.06 -11.58 12.42
CA ASN A 17 -10.83 -10.39 12.82
C ASN A 17 -9.86 -9.35 13.39
N ALA A 18 -9.18 -8.63 12.49
CA ALA A 18 -8.42 -7.44 12.82
C ALA A 18 -8.61 -6.39 11.74
N GLN A 19 -9.85 -5.98 11.49
CA GLN A 19 -10.13 -4.76 10.72
C GLN A 19 -11.53 -4.18 10.99
N ILE A 20 -11.95 -4.13 12.25
CA ILE A 20 -13.03 -3.22 12.65
C ILE A 20 -12.36 -2.02 13.30
N LYS A 21 -11.79 -1.17 12.45
CA LYS A 21 -11.46 0.21 12.80
C LYS A 21 -12.29 1.05 11.84
N ASP A 22 -13.41 1.56 12.34
CA ASP A 22 -14.38 2.44 11.68
C ASP A 22 -14.17 2.59 10.17
N THR A 23 -14.66 1.59 9.42
CA THR A 23 -14.67 1.64 7.97
C THR A 23 -15.57 2.79 7.53
N ILE A 24 -15.02 3.77 6.82
CA ILE A 24 -15.79 4.82 6.14
C ILE A 24 -15.61 4.62 4.65
N GLU A 25 -16.65 4.13 4.00
CA GLU A 25 -16.77 4.23 2.55
C GLU A 25 -16.84 5.72 2.16
N HIS A 26 -16.06 6.08 1.15
CA HIS A 26 -15.61 7.45 0.88
C HIS A 26 -16.74 8.41 0.46
N HIS A 27 -17.50 8.91 1.45
CA HIS A 27 -18.42 10.02 1.28
C HIS A 27 -18.32 11.07 2.40
N ASN A 28 -17.57 10.78 3.47
CA ASN A 28 -17.56 11.60 4.68
C ASN A 28 -16.16 11.93 5.21
N LEU A 29 -15.15 12.07 4.33
CA LEU A 29 -13.79 12.43 4.75
C LEU A 29 -13.40 13.80 4.21
N SER A 30 -12.80 14.63 5.06
CA SER A 30 -12.14 15.88 4.69
C SER A 30 -10.64 15.75 4.92
N LEU A 31 -9.84 16.06 3.89
CA LEU A 31 -8.37 15.98 3.92
C LEU A 31 -7.77 17.38 4.06
N HIS A 32 -6.88 17.57 5.03
CA HIS A 32 -6.21 18.85 5.28
C HIS A 32 -4.70 18.75 5.02
N PHE A 33 -4.20 19.63 4.16
CA PHE A 33 -2.81 19.70 3.73
C PHE A 33 -2.13 20.95 4.28
N ASN A 34 -0.84 20.86 4.62
CA ASN A 34 -0.05 22.01 5.04
C ASN A 34 0.41 22.84 3.81
N LYS A 35 1.12 23.95 4.04
CA LYS A 35 1.68 24.80 2.96
C LYS A 35 2.71 24.10 2.04
N HIS A 36 3.17 22.91 2.42
CA HIS A 36 4.10 22.07 1.68
C HIS A 36 3.38 20.91 0.96
N ASN A 37 2.04 20.91 0.93
CA ASN A 37 1.19 19.84 0.40
C ASN A 37 1.31 18.49 1.14
N ASP A 38 1.83 18.48 2.38
CA ASP A 38 1.79 17.28 3.20
C ASP A 38 0.42 17.13 3.86
N LEU A 39 -0.20 15.97 3.70
CA LEU A 39 -1.41 15.59 4.44
C LEU A 39 -1.09 15.45 5.93
N TYR A 40 -1.73 16.28 6.77
CA TYR A 40 -1.48 16.27 8.22
C TYR A 40 -2.71 15.96 9.06
N LYS A 41 -3.92 16.06 8.50
CA LYS A 41 -5.16 15.77 9.22
C LYS A 41 -6.23 15.23 8.27
N VAL A 42 -6.95 14.21 8.73
CA VAL A 42 -8.13 13.66 8.05
C VAL A 42 -9.27 13.70 9.06
N ILE A 43 -10.41 14.28 8.69
CA ILE A 43 -11.57 14.44 9.56
C ILE A 43 -12.74 13.65 8.98
N ASN A 44 -13.46 12.90 9.82
CA ASN A 44 -14.78 12.37 9.47
C ASN A 44 -15.80 13.52 9.55
N THR A 45 -16.41 13.88 8.43
CA THR A 45 -17.35 15.01 8.31
C THR A 45 -18.70 14.75 8.97
N GLN A 46 -19.07 13.50 9.26
CA GLN A 46 -20.33 13.19 9.97
C GLN A 46 -20.24 13.52 11.47
N ASN A 47 -19.06 13.41 12.07
CA ASN A 47 -18.90 13.54 13.52
C ASN A 47 -17.76 14.47 13.95
N ASN A 48 -17.07 15.10 12.99
CA ASN A 48 -15.94 16.02 13.18
C ASN A 48 -14.75 15.42 13.96
N LYS A 49 -14.65 14.09 14.07
CA LYS A 49 -13.54 13.41 14.74
C LYS A 49 -12.39 13.13 13.78
N GLU A 50 -11.19 13.10 14.33
CA GLU A 50 -9.98 12.66 13.64
C GLU A 50 -10.11 11.22 13.14
N PHE A 51 -9.83 11.03 11.85
CA PHE A 51 -10.06 9.77 11.19
C PHE A 51 -8.89 8.80 11.36
N ASN A 52 -9.23 7.62 11.84
CA ASN A 52 -8.36 6.46 11.95
C ASN A 52 -9.05 5.30 11.25
N GLY A 53 -8.55 4.87 10.10
CA GLY A 53 -9.25 3.87 9.30
C GLY A 53 -8.77 3.91 7.86
N TRP A 54 -9.59 3.39 6.95
CA TRP A 54 -9.29 3.39 5.53
C TRP A 54 -10.45 3.98 4.72
N GLY A 55 -10.12 4.49 3.54
CA GLY A 55 -11.10 4.97 2.55
C GLY A 55 -10.59 4.61 1.15
N TRP A 56 -11.47 4.63 0.15
CA TRP A 56 -11.09 4.27 -1.21
C TRP A 56 -11.64 5.25 -2.25
N TYR A 57 -10.99 5.33 -3.40
CA TYR A 57 -11.56 5.92 -4.60
C TYR A 57 -11.31 5.01 -5.79
N GLU A 58 -12.24 5.01 -6.74
CA GLU A 58 -12.15 4.27 -7.98
C GLU A 58 -11.92 5.27 -9.11
N ASN A 59 -10.91 4.98 -9.92
CA ASN A 59 -10.78 5.61 -11.22
C ASN A 59 -11.54 4.71 -12.20
N GLU A 60 -12.52 5.26 -12.91
CA GLU A 60 -13.52 4.51 -13.70
C GLU A 60 -12.92 3.57 -14.77
N GLU A 61 -11.62 3.66 -15.06
CA GLU A 61 -11.03 3.00 -16.22
C GLU A 61 -10.03 1.86 -15.91
N SER A 62 -9.51 1.68 -14.69
CA SER A 62 -8.38 0.72 -14.51
C SER A 62 -8.11 0.13 -13.13
N TYR A 63 -8.27 0.88 -12.04
CA TYR A 63 -7.85 0.43 -10.71
C TYR A 63 -8.61 1.14 -9.58
N LYS A 64 -8.58 0.51 -8.41
CA LYS A 64 -9.11 1.03 -7.15
C LYS A 64 -7.97 1.36 -6.20
N ILE A 65 -8.04 2.50 -5.52
CA ILE A 65 -7.05 2.90 -4.52
C ILE A 65 -7.69 2.90 -3.14
N PHE A 66 -7.10 2.15 -2.22
CA PHE A 66 -7.49 2.08 -0.81
C PHE A 66 -6.41 2.75 0.04
N ASN A 67 -6.73 3.88 0.66
CA ASN A 67 -5.85 4.63 1.56
C ASN A 67 -6.05 4.19 3.00
N TYR A 68 -4.96 3.98 3.75
CA TYR A 68 -4.99 3.55 5.14
C TYR A 68 -4.32 4.60 6.05
N TYR A 69 -5.08 5.08 7.03
CA TYR A 69 -4.70 6.18 7.92
C TYR A 69 -4.56 5.72 9.37
N PHE A 70 -3.52 6.22 10.05
CA PHE A 70 -3.28 6.02 11.47
C PHE A 70 -2.80 7.32 12.10
N HIS A 71 -3.49 7.77 13.15
CA HIS A 71 -3.29 9.07 13.78
C HIS A 71 -3.27 10.21 12.73
N ASN A 72 -4.26 10.20 11.84
CA ASN A 72 -4.43 11.12 10.70
C ASN A 72 -3.27 11.20 9.69
N ARG A 73 -2.35 10.24 9.71
CA ARG A 73 -1.27 10.14 8.73
C ARG A 73 -1.54 8.97 7.82
N LEU A 74 -1.37 9.19 6.51
CA LEU A 74 -1.38 8.10 5.54
C LEU A 74 -0.22 7.16 5.86
N VAL A 75 -0.54 5.90 6.17
CA VAL A 75 0.45 4.85 6.48
C VAL A 75 0.86 4.13 5.20
N TYR A 76 -0.13 3.78 4.38
CA TYR A 76 0.06 3.19 3.06
C TYR A 76 -1.23 3.30 2.24
N ARG A 77 -1.11 3.00 0.94
CA ARG A 77 -2.25 2.76 0.06
C ARG A 77 -2.09 1.47 -0.72
N ASP A 78 -3.19 0.76 -0.95
CA ASP A 78 -3.24 -0.41 -1.84
C ASP A 78 -3.83 0.00 -3.18
N ILE A 79 -3.14 -0.34 -4.26
CA ILE A 79 -3.63 -0.20 -5.63
C ILE A 79 -4.13 -1.59 -6.01
N ARG A 80 -5.40 -1.68 -6.37
CA ARG A 80 -6.09 -2.94 -6.66
C ARG A 80 -6.67 -2.91 -8.05
N ASP A 81 -6.76 -4.06 -8.69
CA ASP A 81 -7.55 -4.19 -9.92
C ASP A 81 -9.05 -4.08 -9.63
N LEU A 82 -9.87 -4.10 -10.69
CA LEU A 82 -11.33 -4.00 -10.57
C LEU A 82 -11.96 -5.16 -9.77
N ASN A 83 -11.27 -6.31 -9.70
CA ASN A 83 -11.65 -7.49 -8.91
C ASN A 83 -11.13 -7.43 -7.46
N ASN A 84 -10.67 -6.26 -6.99
CA ASN A 84 -10.13 -6.01 -5.65
C ASN A 84 -8.85 -6.79 -5.32
N LYS A 85 -8.13 -7.29 -6.32
CA LYS A 85 -6.85 -7.97 -6.13
C LYS A 85 -5.71 -6.95 -6.08
N ILE A 86 -4.87 -7.05 -5.06
CA ILE A 86 -3.78 -6.08 -4.82
C ILE A 86 -2.71 -6.21 -5.91
N ILE A 87 -2.51 -5.12 -6.66
CA ILE A 87 -1.46 -4.97 -7.66
C ILE A 87 -0.16 -4.56 -6.97
N ARG A 88 -0.20 -3.49 -6.18
CA ARG A 88 0.93 -2.99 -5.39
C ARG A 88 0.46 -2.25 -4.15
N ARG A 89 1.34 -2.15 -3.16
CA ARG A 89 1.18 -1.32 -1.97
C ARG A 89 2.22 -0.23 -1.95
N GLU A 90 1.81 0.98 -1.64
CA GLU A 90 2.66 2.16 -1.60
C GLU A 90 2.70 2.74 -0.20
N TYR A 91 3.92 2.95 0.30
CA TYR A 91 4.18 3.56 1.60
C TYR A 91 4.78 4.95 1.38
N PRO A 92 4.10 6.03 1.79
CA PRO A 92 4.68 7.37 1.74
C PRO A 92 5.90 7.48 2.64
N LEU A 93 7.01 8.00 2.10
CA LEU A 93 8.14 8.41 2.92
C LEU A 93 7.87 9.82 3.45
N LYS A 94 7.97 9.99 4.77
CA LYS A 94 7.75 11.29 5.41
C LYS A 94 8.67 12.35 4.80
N ASN A 95 8.10 13.52 4.49
CA ASN A 95 8.80 14.74 4.08
C ASN A 95 9.63 14.60 2.80
N GLN A 96 9.28 13.64 1.94
CA GLN A 96 9.90 13.44 0.64
C GLN A 96 8.78 13.12 -0.36
N ASN A 97 8.85 13.68 -1.57
CA ASN A 97 7.97 13.31 -2.69
C ASN A 97 8.32 11.90 -3.21
N LYS A 98 8.32 10.92 -2.31
CA LYS A 98 8.82 9.56 -2.52
C LYS A 98 7.91 8.54 -1.86
N LEU A 99 7.79 7.39 -2.51
CA LEU A 99 7.09 6.22 -1.99
C LEU A 99 8.02 5.00 -2.00
N THR A 100 7.84 4.11 -1.03
CA THR A 100 8.30 2.73 -1.15
C THR A 100 7.15 1.90 -1.72
N VAL A 101 7.40 1.19 -2.81
CA VAL A 101 6.43 0.35 -3.49
C VAL A 101 6.77 -1.11 -3.21
N HIS A 102 5.76 -1.87 -2.79
CA HIS A 102 5.82 -3.33 -2.68
C HIS A 102 4.89 -3.94 -3.74
N GLU A 103 5.44 -4.78 -4.60
CA GLU A 103 4.68 -5.68 -5.48
C GLU A 103 4.71 -7.09 -4.90
N PHE A 104 3.65 -7.86 -5.09
CA PHE A 104 3.47 -9.16 -4.46
C PHE A 104 3.36 -10.30 -5.47
N TYR A 105 3.71 -11.52 -5.05
CA TYR A 105 3.38 -12.74 -5.78
C TYR A 105 1.93 -13.13 -5.50
N GLU A 106 1.19 -13.51 -6.56
CA GLU A 106 -0.14 -14.14 -6.43
C GLU A 106 -1.13 -13.31 -5.58
N ASN A 107 -0.90 -12.00 -5.46
CA ASN A 107 -1.65 -11.07 -4.60
C ASN A 107 -1.59 -11.41 -3.11
N ASN A 108 -0.63 -12.24 -2.71
CA ASN A 108 -0.37 -12.56 -1.33
C ASN A 108 0.55 -11.49 -0.72
N THR A 109 0.00 -10.62 0.13
CA THR A 109 0.76 -9.52 0.74
C THR A 109 1.94 -9.95 1.62
N SER A 110 2.00 -11.23 2.02
CA SER A 110 3.13 -11.81 2.73
C SER A 110 4.28 -12.21 1.80
N LEU A 111 4.03 -12.37 0.50
CA LEU A 111 5.02 -12.79 -0.50
C LEU A 111 5.42 -11.62 -1.39
N ILE A 112 6.32 -10.79 -0.89
CA ILE A 112 6.85 -9.64 -1.65
C ILE A 112 7.68 -10.15 -2.83
N LYS A 113 7.32 -9.70 -4.04
CA LYS A 113 8.04 -9.94 -5.29
C LYS A 113 9.08 -8.86 -5.56
N LYS A 114 8.70 -7.59 -5.37
CA LYS A 114 9.61 -6.45 -5.54
C LYS A 114 9.38 -5.43 -4.44
N LYS A 115 10.46 -4.78 -4.03
CA LYS A 115 10.46 -3.60 -3.18
C LYS A 115 11.31 -2.54 -3.86
N TYR A 116 10.77 -1.35 -4.10
CA TYR A 116 11.54 -0.28 -4.71
C TYR A 116 11.06 1.11 -4.32
N SER A 117 11.94 2.09 -4.42
CA SER A 117 11.60 3.49 -4.19
C SER A 117 11.18 4.18 -5.49
N ILE A 118 10.11 4.98 -5.44
CA ILE A 118 9.73 5.91 -6.51
C ILE A 118 9.76 7.34 -6.00
N SER A 119 10.00 8.29 -6.89
CA SER A 119 9.88 9.73 -6.65
C SER A 119 8.89 10.33 -7.64
N PHE A 120 8.14 11.33 -7.19
CA PHE A 120 7.31 12.16 -8.07
C PHE A 120 8.15 13.31 -8.62
N ILE A 121 8.21 13.43 -9.93
CA ILE A 121 8.84 14.54 -10.63
C ILE A 121 7.73 15.38 -11.23
N PHE A 122 7.71 16.66 -10.88
CA PHE A 122 6.76 17.63 -11.40
C PHE A 122 7.43 18.41 -12.53
N ASN A 123 6.87 18.31 -13.72
CA ASN A 123 7.14 19.23 -14.83
C ASN A 123 5.94 20.18 -14.94
N ASP A 124 6.06 21.24 -15.75
CA ASP A 124 5.02 22.27 -15.88
C ASP A 124 3.63 21.71 -16.31
N GLU A 125 3.60 20.55 -16.98
CA GLU A 125 2.38 19.93 -17.50
C GLU A 125 2.07 18.54 -16.91
N ASP A 126 3.05 17.86 -16.32
CA ASP A 126 2.93 16.44 -15.95
C ASP A 126 3.55 16.10 -14.59
N MET A 127 2.91 15.19 -13.87
CA MET A 127 3.49 14.48 -12.72
C MET A 127 3.94 13.08 -13.16
N LEU A 128 5.24 12.81 -13.10
CA LEU A 128 5.81 11.51 -13.47
C LEU A 128 6.28 10.74 -12.23
N GLU A 129 5.88 9.48 -12.13
CA GLU A 129 6.44 8.52 -11.17
C GLU A 129 7.69 7.86 -11.75
N LYS A 130 8.86 8.04 -11.11
CA LYS A 130 10.10 7.38 -11.53
C LYS A 130 10.71 6.57 -10.40
N LYS A 131 11.25 5.39 -10.73
CA LYS A 131 12.09 4.62 -9.80
C LYS A 131 13.33 5.43 -9.45
N ASN A 132 13.54 5.66 -8.17
CA ASN A 132 14.63 6.48 -7.68
C ASN A 132 14.95 6.10 -6.22
N GLY A 133 16.12 5.50 -6.01
CA GLY A 133 16.55 4.89 -4.76
C GLY A 133 16.66 3.36 -4.86
N GLU A 134 16.47 2.69 -3.72
CA GLU A 134 16.74 1.26 -3.60
C GLU A 134 15.76 0.42 -4.44
N TYR A 135 16.26 -0.68 -4.97
CA TYR A 135 15.45 -1.73 -5.61
C TYR A 135 15.93 -3.10 -5.14
N CYS A 136 14.95 -3.94 -4.78
CA CYS A 136 15.13 -5.35 -4.51
C CYS A 136 14.02 -6.15 -5.21
N GLU A 137 14.41 -7.25 -5.84
CA GLU A 137 13.51 -8.31 -6.29
C GLU A 137 13.81 -9.57 -5.49
N TYR A 138 12.77 -10.34 -5.19
CA TYR A 138 12.84 -11.52 -4.34
C TYR A 138 12.31 -12.74 -5.08
N TYR A 139 12.82 -13.91 -4.74
CA TYR A 139 12.22 -15.19 -5.08
C TYR A 139 11.00 -15.45 -4.19
N LYS A 140 10.14 -16.43 -4.58
CA LYS A 140 8.97 -16.82 -3.77
C LYS A 140 9.34 -17.30 -2.36
N ASN A 141 10.56 -17.81 -2.17
CA ASN A 141 11.09 -18.21 -0.87
C ASN A 141 11.55 -17.02 0.01
N GLY A 142 11.37 -15.78 -0.46
CA GLY A 142 11.74 -14.55 0.25
C GLY A 142 13.22 -14.15 0.14
N LYS A 143 14.08 -14.97 -0.48
CA LYS A 143 15.48 -14.62 -0.70
C LYS A 143 15.62 -13.58 -1.81
N ILE A 144 16.63 -12.71 -1.69
CA ILE A 144 16.91 -11.67 -2.67
C ILE A 144 17.36 -12.34 -3.98
N LYS A 145 16.70 -12.00 -5.07
CA LYS A 145 17.06 -12.38 -6.44
C LYS A 145 17.99 -11.36 -7.07
N THR A 146 17.67 -10.08 -6.94
CA THR A 146 18.55 -9.01 -7.38
C THR A 146 18.33 -7.76 -6.54
N LYS A 147 19.39 -6.98 -6.34
CA LYS A 147 19.32 -5.69 -5.68
C LYS A 147 20.24 -4.68 -6.34
N GLY A 148 19.86 -3.41 -6.24
CA GLY A 148 20.62 -2.29 -6.79
C GLY A 148 19.94 -0.97 -6.50
N GLN A 149 20.32 0.06 -7.26
CA GLN A 149 19.76 1.39 -7.15
C GLN A 149 19.24 1.86 -8.50
N TYR A 150 18.17 2.64 -8.46
CA TYR A 150 17.69 3.40 -9.60
C TYR A 150 17.90 4.90 -9.36
N LYS A 151 18.12 5.64 -10.43
CA LYS A 151 18.00 7.09 -10.47
C LYS A 151 17.24 7.44 -11.75
N ASP A 152 16.06 8.04 -11.60
CA ASP A 152 15.17 8.44 -12.69
C ASP A 152 14.94 7.30 -13.71
N ASP A 153 14.51 6.14 -13.20
CA ASP A 153 14.28 4.87 -13.92
C ASP A 153 15.53 4.21 -14.53
N LYS A 154 16.70 4.82 -14.39
CA LYS A 154 17.97 4.23 -14.85
C LYS A 154 18.67 3.47 -13.73
N LYS A 155 19.14 2.26 -14.02
CA LYS A 155 19.99 1.49 -13.10
C LYS A 155 21.26 2.28 -12.82
N THR A 156 21.59 2.45 -11.54
CA THR A 156 22.81 3.11 -11.09
C THR A 156 23.50 2.29 -10.00
N GLY A 157 24.79 2.58 -9.80
CA GLY A 157 25.61 1.87 -8.81
C GLY A 157 25.82 0.39 -9.13
N LYS A 158 26.22 -0.38 -8.12
CA LYS A 158 26.43 -1.82 -8.24
C LYS A 158 25.11 -2.56 -8.18
N TRP A 159 24.87 -3.40 -9.19
CA TRP A 159 23.80 -4.39 -9.18
C TRP A 159 24.36 -5.74 -8.79
N THR A 160 23.63 -6.47 -7.95
CA THR A 160 24.04 -7.81 -7.51
C THR A 160 22.87 -8.75 -7.67
N SER A 161 23.13 -9.89 -8.29
CA SER A 161 22.15 -10.94 -8.52
C SER A 161 22.56 -12.19 -7.74
N PHE A 162 21.58 -12.95 -7.32
CA PHE A 162 21.76 -14.19 -6.58
C PHE A 162 20.85 -15.27 -7.18
N ASP A 163 21.24 -16.52 -7.01
CA ASP A 163 20.36 -17.66 -7.27
C ASP A 163 19.33 -17.86 -6.14
N GLU A 164 18.44 -18.85 -6.29
CA GLU A 164 17.41 -19.18 -5.29
C GLU A 164 17.97 -19.65 -3.94
N ASN A 165 19.25 -20.05 -3.90
CA ASN A 165 19.93 -20.43 -2.69
C ASN A 165 20.58 -19.24 -1.97
N GLY A 166 20.68 -18.09 -2.64
CA GLY A 166 21.34 -16.88 -2.15
C GLY A 166 22.82 -16.79 -2.54
N LYS A 167 23.29 -17.65 -3.46
CA LYS A 167 24.65 -17.58 -4.00
C LYS A 167 24.70 -16.46 -5.03
N MET A 168 25.69 -15.57 -4.90
CA MET A 168 25.92 -14.50 -5.86
C MET A 168 26.28 -15.07 -7.23
N LEU A 169 25.66 -14.52 -8.28
CA LEU A 169 25.90 -14.86 -9.69
C LEU A 169 26.95 -13.94 -10.33
#